data_AF-A0A7W2TKT6-F1
#
_entry.id   AF-A0A7W2TKT6-F1
#
_cell.length_a   1.000
_cell.length_b   1.000
_cell.length_c   1.000
_cell.angle_alpha   90.00
_cell.angle_beta   90.00
_cell.angle_gamma   90.00
#
_symmetry.space_group_name_H-M   'P 1'
#
loop_
_entity.id
_entity.type
_entity.pdbx_description
1 polymer ?
#
loop_
_entity_poly.entity_id
_entity_poly.type
_entity_poly.pdbx_seq_one_letter_code
_entity_poly.pdbx_strand_id
1 'polypeptide(L)' 'MEFLDGMTVNERLFALKKMDSFDQAIVSGNKEVAIKILEACELSNETAKSTITEILKSPKRFGYSLN' A
#
# COMPACT_ATOMS: atom_id res chain seq x y z
N MET A 1 -21.24 -1.55 -6.00
CA MET A 1 -20.55 -0.84 -4.91
C MET A 1 -19.65 -1.88 -4.27
N GLU A 2 -18.34 -1.80 -4.50
CA GLU A 2 -17.42 -2.76 -3.89
C GLU A 2 -17.37 -2.46 -2.40
N PHE A 3 -17.85 -3.40 -1.57
CA PHE A 3 -17.79 -3.27 -0.12
C PHE A 3 -16.34 -3.53 0.29
N LEU A 4 -15.59 -2.47 0.61
CA LEU A 4 -14.19 -2.54 1.02
C LEU A 4 -14.01 -2.88 2.51
N ASP A 5 -15.12 -3.11 3.23
CA ASP A 5 -15.15 -3.47 4.64
C ASP A 5 -14.74 -4.94 4.86
N GLY A 6 -13.80 -5.18 5.77
CA GLY A 6 -13.23 -6.51 6.03
C GLY A 6 -12.13 -6.98 5.07
N MET A 7 -11.84 -6.24 3.99
CA MET A 7 -10.74 -6.55 3.07
C MET A 7 -9.38 -6.15 3.63
N THR A 8 -8.38 -7.01 3.42
CA THR A 8 -6.97 -6.66 3.66
C THR A 8 -6.48 -5.60 2.67
N VAL A 9 -5.36 -4.94 2.99
CA VAL A 9 -4.77 -3.90 2.13
C VAL A 9 -4.49 -4.41 0.71
N ASN A 10 -3.96 -5.62 0.57
CA ASN A 10 -3.70 -6.22 -0.74
C ASN A 10 -4.98 -6.48 -1.53
N GLU A 11 -6.05 -6.95 -0.88
CA GLU A 11 -7.33 -7.17 -1.55
C GLU A 11 -7.93 -5.86 -2.07
N ARG A 12 -7.83 -4.77 -1.29
CA ARG A 12 -8.27 -3.44 -1.72
C ARG A 12 -7.44 -2.91 -2.90
N LEU A 13 -6.11 -3.05 -2.82
CA LEU A 13 -5.20 -2.68 -3.91
C LEU A 13 -5.50 -3.47 -5.19
N PHE A 14 -5.85 -4.75 -5.07
CA PHE A 14 -6.23 -5.59 -6.19
C PHE A 14 -7.57 -5.18 -6.80
N ALA A 15 -8.61 -5.04 -5.98
CA ALA A 15 -9.96 -4.62 -6.41
C ALA A 15 -9.90 -3.28 -7.17
N LEU A 16 -9.12 -2.32 -6.66
CA LEU A 16 -8.99 -0.99 -7.23
C LEU A 16 -7.92 -0.87 -8.34
N LYS A 17 -7.29 -1.99 -8.72
CA LYS A 17 -6.23 -2.05 -9.75
C LYS A 17 -5.07 -1.08 -9.46
N LYS A 18 -4.66 -0.99 -8.20
CA LYS A 18 -3.59 -0.12 -7.70
C LYS A 18 -2.31 -0.86 -7.31
N MET A 19 -2.28 -2.20 -7.37
CA MET A 19 -1.10 -3.01 -7.03
C MET A 19 0.17 -2.55 -7.73
N ASP A 20 0.20 -2.48 -9.07
CA ASP A 20 1.40 -2.05 -9.81
C ASP A 20 1.89 -0.65 -9.41
N SER A 21 0.97 0.32 -9.29
CA SER A 21 1.32 1.67 -8.85
C SER A 21 1.87 1.70 -7.43
N PHE A 22 1.31 0.87 -6.55
CA PHE A 22 1.75 0.76 -5.17
C PHE A 22 3.14 0.13 -5.09
N ASP A 23 3.36 -1.01 -5.76
CA ASP A 23 4.63 -1.70 -5.80
C ASP A 23 5.74 -0.79 -6.34
N GLN A 24 5.46 -0.08 -7.42
CA GLN A 24 6.40 0.89 -7.99
C GLN A 24 6.75 2.00 -6.98
N ALA A 25 5.77 2.52 -6.24
CA ALA A 25 5.99 3.54 -5.22
C ALA A 25 6.85 3.03 -4.06
N ILE A 26 6.63 1.79 -3.61
CA ILE A 26 7.44 1.14 -2.58
C ILE A 26 8.88 0.93 -3.06
N VAL A 27 9.07 0.33 -4.25
CA VAL A 27 10.39 0.07 -4.83
C VAL A 27 11.17 1.37 -5.07
N SER A 28 10.48 2.44 -5.47
CA SER A 28 11.10 3.75 -5.69
C SER A 28 11.34 4.54 -4.39
N GLY A 29 10.98 3.99 -3.23
CA GLY A 29 11.09 4.66 -1.94
C GLY A 29 10.17 5.88 -1.77
N ASN A 30 9.19 6.06 -2.66
CA ASN A 30 8.31 7.24 -2.67
C ASN A 30 7.13 7.04 -1.73
N LYS A 31 7.39 7.29 -0.44
CA LYS A 31 6.40 7.11 0.65
C LYS A 31 5.15 7.94 0.45
N GLU A 32 5.29 9.17 -0.04
CA GLU A 32 4.15 10.07 -0.23
C GLU A 32 3.18 9.54 -1.29
N VAL A 33 3.71 9.02 -2.39
CA VAL A 33 2.89 8.37 -3.42
C VAL A 33 2.24 7.09 -2.87
N ALA A 34 2.99 6.27 -2.14
CA ALA A 34 2.45 5.05 -1.56
C ALA A 34 1.32 5.32 -0.55
N ILE A 35 1.45 6.36 0.29
CA ILE A 35 0.40 6.80 1.22
C ILE A 35 -0.84 7.24 0.44
N LYS A 36 -0.70 8.08 -0.58
CA LYS A 36 -1.83 8.55 -1.40
C LYS A 36 -2.58 7.40 -2.08
N ILE A 37 -1.85 6.36 -2.50
CA ILE A 37 -2.47 5.17 -3.08
C ILE A 37 -3.29 4.42 -2.04
N LEU A 38 -2.80 4.28 -0.81
CA LEU A 38 -3.55 3.65 0.28
C LEU A 38 -4.77 4.48 0.71
N GLU A 39 -4.66 5.80 0.73
CA GLU A 39 -5.81 6.70 0.97
C GLU A 39 -6.88 6.52 -0.12
N ALA A 40 -6.46 6.37 -1.39
CA ALA A 40 -7.38 6.05 -2.49
C ALA A 40 -7.99 4.65 -2.37
N CYS A 41 -7.44 3.78 -1.52
CA CYS A 41 -8.00 2.48 -1.14
C CYS A 41 -8.84 2.54 0.15
N GLU A 42 -9.31 3.73 0.52
CA GLU A 42 -10.12 3.98 1.71
C GLU A 42 -9.42 3.57 3.02
N LEU A 43 -8.08 3.60 3.06
CA LEU A 43 -7.35 3.57 4.33
C LEU A 43 -7.31 4.99 4.92
N SER A 44 -7.42 5.08 6.24
CA SER A 44 -7.14 6.34 6.93
C SER A 44 -5.68 6.73 6.74
N ASN A 45 -5.39 8.03 6.77
CA ASN A 45 -4.04 8.55 6.63
C ASN A 45 -3.05 7.94 7.65
N GLU A 46 -3.51 7.73 8.88
CA GLU A 46 -2.71 7.11 9.95
C GLU A 46 -2.41 5.63 9.67
N THR A 47 -3.42 4.85 9.27
CA THR A 47 -3.22 3.44 8.89
C THR A 47 -2.30 3.34 7.68
N ALA A 48 -2.51 4.16 6.65
CA ALA A 48 -1.65 4.20 5.47
C ALA A 48 -0.19 4.47 5.84
N LYS A 49 0.08 5.51 6.63
CA LYS A 49 1.44 5.83 7.12
C LYS A 49 2.07 4.69 7.91
N SER A 50 1.31 4.06 8.79
CA SER A 50 1.78 2.93 9.60
C SER A 50 2.15 1.73 8.72
N THR A 51 1.28 1.37 7.76
CA THR A 51 1.51 0.30 6.79
C THR A 51 2.77 0.54 5.96
N ILE A 52 2.94 1.74 5.38
CA ILE A 52 4.16 2.07 4.62
C ILE A 52 5.39 1.97 5.50
N THR A 53 5.32 2.46 6.73
CA THR A 53 6.44 2.41 7.67
C THR A 53 6.84 0.97 7.99
N GLU A 54 5.87 0.08 8.18
CA GLU A 54 6.12 -1.34 8.45
C GLU A 54 6.73 -2.05 7.23
N ILE A 55 6.19 -1.80 6.04
CA ILE A 55 6.72 -2.34 4.77
C ILE A 55 8.17 -1.92 4.58
N LEU A 56 8.50 -0.64 4.77
CA LEU A 56 9.85 -0.13 4.58
C LEU A 56 10.84 -0.57 5.66
N LYS A 57 10.37 -0.89 6.87
CA LYS A 57 11.20 -1.50 7.92
C LYS A 57 11.59 -2.94 7.59
N SER A 58 10.76 -3.65 6.83
CA SER A 58 10.99 -5.07 6.53
C SER A 58 10.48 -5.46 5.13
N PRO A 59 11.01 -4.84 4.06
CA PRO A 59 10.47 -4.97 2.70
C PRO A 59 10.44 -6.43 2.23
N LYS A 60 11.48 -7.21 2.56
CA LYS A 60 11.57 -8.64 2.25
C LYS A 60 10.42 -9.47 2.82
N ARG A 61 9.87 -9.08 3.99
CA ARG A 61 8.72 -9.77 4.62
C ARG A 61 7.45 -9.59 3.80
N PHE A 62 7.36 -8.49 3.05
CA PHE A 62 6.23 -8.14 2.19
C PHE A 62 6.51 -8.46 0.72
N GLY A 63 7.59 -9.17 0.40
CA GLY A 63 7.95 -9.54 -0.98
C GLY A 63 8.67 -8.46 -1.78
N TYR A 64 9.06 -7.34 -1.16
CA TYR A 64 9.81 -6.28 -1.84
C TYR A 64 11.31 -6.48 -1.73
N SER A 65 11.99 -6.36 -2.86
CA SER A 65 13.43 -6.16 -2.96
C SER A 65 13.70 -4.69 -3.25
N LEU A 66 13.93 -3.91 -2.19
CA LEU A 66 14.44 -2.55 -2.33
C LEU A 66 15.92 -2.63 -2.71
N ASN A 67 16.31 -1.97 -3.80
CA ASN A 67 17.70 -1.85 -4.23
C ASN A 67 18.44 -0.76 -3.43
#